data_AF-A0A7S1VQJ9-F1
#
_entry.id   AF-A0A7S1VQJ9-F1
#
_cell.length_a   1.000
_cell.length_b   1.000
_cell.length_c   1.000
_cell.angle_alpha   90.00
_cell.angle_beta   90.00
_cell.angle_gamma   90.00
#
_symmetry.space_group_name_H-M   'P 1'
#
loop_
_entity.id
_entity.type
_entity.pdbx_description
1 polymer ?
#
loop_
_entity_poly.entity_id
_entity_poly.type
_entity_poly.pdbx_seq_one_letter_code
_entity_poly.pdbx_strand_id
1 'polypeptide(L)'
;MKLAVNGLIGTIPSEIGRATALSYLNLHNNNLSGTIPTETVPPTLMWWSLKINFQLSGSIPTELAAVSNMTVMYLEQTQLTGTIPSVICDFRPVTQIDCDELDCDCCKGYDQDKQDYVPCADLPEQSHQNPNS
;
A
#
# COMPACT_ATOMS: atom_id res chain seq x y z
N MET A 1 10.09 12.36 -3.25
CA MET A 1 11.09 11.39 -3.73
C MET A 1 10.46 10.47 -4.78
N LYS A 2 11.02 10.44 -5.99
CA LYS A 2 10.58 9.61 -7.12
C LYS A 2 11.66 8.58 -7.41
N LEU A 3 11.41 7.32 -7.06
CA LEU A 3 12.34 6.20 -7.19
C LEU A 3 11.67 4.98 -7.84
N ALA A 4 10.65 5.23 -8.65
CA ALA A 4 9.95 4.19 -9.36
C ALA A 4 10.72 3.62 -10.54
N VAL A 5 10.52 2.34 -10.85
CA VAL A 5 11.12 1.65 -12.01
C VAL A 5 12.66 1.75 -11.98
N ASN A 6 13.28 1.49 -10.82
CA ASN A 6 14.73 1.56 -10.65
C ASN A 6 15.39 0.21 -10.34
N GLY A 7 14.62 -0.87 -10.26
CA GLY A 7 15.15 -2.19 -9.88
C GLY A 7 15.77 -2.22 -8.48
N LEU A 8 15.30 -1.36 -7.58
CA LEU A 8 15.77 -1.33 -6.19
C LEU A 8 15.49 -2.68 -5.53
N ILE A 9 16.47 -3.21 -4.78
CA ILE A 9 16.38 -4.47 -4.05
C ILE A 9 16.54 -4.25 -2.55
N GLY A 10 16.15 -5.26 -1.76
CA GLY A 10 16.28 -5.23 -0.31
C GLY A 10 15.06 -4.60 0.37
N THR A 11 15.20 -4.28 1.66
CA THR A 11 14.09 -3.81 2.49
C THR A 11 13.92 -2.30 2.43
N ILE A 12 12.73 -1.82 2.80
CA ILE A 12 12.50 -0.39 2.99
C ILE A 12 13.22 0.04 4.29
N PRO A 13 14.14 1.03 4.26
CA PRO A 13 14.86 1.47 5.45
C PRO A 13 13.96 2.30 6.36
N SER A 14 14.01 2.05 7.68
CA SER A 14 13.19 2.78 8.67
C SER A 14 13.57 4.26 8.74
N GLU A 15 14.79 4.63 8.34
CA GLU A 15 15.28 6.00 8.32
C GLU A 15 14.45 6.94 7.43
N ILE A 16 13.65 6.40 6.49
CA ILE A 16 12.74 7.21 5.67
C ILE A 16 11.77 8.02 6.53
N GLY A 17 11.32 7.50 7.69
CA GLY A 17 10.41 8.24 8.55
C GLY A 17 11.02 9.50 9.18
N ARG A 18 12.35 9.64 9.17
CA ARG A 18 13.05 10.85 9.60
C ARG A 18 12.98 11.98 8.58
N ALA A 19 12.51 11.72 7.36
CA ALA A 19 12.37 12.72 6.31
C ALA A 19 11.11 13.59 6.54
N THR A 20 11.16 14.49 7.51
CA THR A 20 10.02 15.32 7.97
C THR A 20 9.47 16.31 6.95
N ALA A 21 10.11 16.46 5.79
CA ALA A 21 9.61 17.26 4.67
C ALA A 21 9.11 16.39 3.49
N LEU A 22 9.17 15.07 3.61
CA LEU A 22 8.79 14.16 2.54
C LEU A 22 7.27 14.02 2.49
N SER A 23 6.66 14.62 1.46
CA SER A 23 5.21 14.54 1.20
C SER A 23 4.83 13.54 0.12
N TYR A 24 5.79 13.12 -0.70
CA TYR A 24 5.58 12.24 -1.84
C TYR A 24 6.68 11.19 -1.88
N LEU A 25 6.32 9.91 -1.86
CA LEU A 25 7.26 8.79 -1.99
C LEU A 25 6.75 7.82 -3.03
N ASN A 26 7.51 7.65 -4.12
CA ASN A 26 7.15 6.71 -5.16
C ASN A 26 8.23 5.65 -5.31
N LEU A 27 7.90 4.43 -4.89
CA LEU A 27 8.75 3.24 -4.94
C LEU A 27 8.14 2.15 -5.84
N HIS A 28 7.17 2.51 -6.70
CA HIS A 28 6.49 1.52 -7.53
C HIS A 28 7.45 0.79 -8.47
N ASN A 29 7.11 -0.45 -8.79
CA ASN A 29 7.83 -1.28 -9.76
C ASN A 29 9.33 -1.34 -9.46
N ASN A 30 9.63 -1.85 -8.27
CA ASN A 30 10.96 -2.23 -7.85
C ASN A 30 10.92 -3.70 -7.40
N ASN A 31 12.01 -4.19 -6.84
CA ASN A 31 12.12 -5.53 -6.30
C ASN A 31 12.42 -5.49 -4.80
N LEU A 32 11.72 -4.57 -4.10
CA LEU A 32 11.80 -4.43 -2.65
C LEU A 32 11.16 -5.65 -1.98
N SER A 33 11.72 -6.04 -0.84
CA SER A 33 11.32 -7.22 -0.08
C SER A 33 11.20 -6.96 1.42
N GLY A 34 10.75 -7.95 2.17
CA GLY A 34 10.56 -7.85 3.62
C GLY A 34 9.33 -7.03 3.98
N THR A 35 9.30 -6.47 5.19
CA THR A 35 8.12 -5.76 5.70
C THR A 35 8.22 -4.25 5.51
N ILE A 36 7.09 -3.55 5.72
CA ILE A 36 7.09 -2.11 5.97
C ILE A 36 7.49 -1.89 7.44
N PRO A 37 8.64 -1.26 7.74
CA PRO A 37 8.99 -0.95 9.13
C PRO A 37 8.02 0.09 9.71
N THR A 38 7.64 -0.07 10.97
CA THR A 38 6.73 0.84 11.72
C THR A 38 7.17 2.30 11.67
N GLU A 39 8.48 2.54 11.70
CA GLU A 39 9.12 3.85 11.73
C GLU A 39 9.29 4.51 10.35
N THR A 40 8.88 3.85 9.26
CA THR A 40 9.21 4.28 7.89
C THR A 40 8.36 5.43 7.40
N VAL A 41 7.24 5.71 8.07
CA VAL A 41 6.24 6.64 7.57
C VAL A 41 6.57 8.05 8.05
N PRO A 42 6.98 8.97 7.16
CA PRO A 42 7.17 10.35 7.54
C PRO A 42 5.83 11.00 7.93
N PRO A 43 5.80 11.88 8.95
CA PRO A 43 4.57 12.52 9.41
C PRO A 43 3.91 13.43 8.36
N THR A 44 4.68 13.88 7.37
CA THR A 44 4.21 14.73 6.27
C THR A 44 3.80 13.96 5.03
N LEU A 45 3.91 12.63 5.02
CA LEU A 45 3.71 11.85 3.79
C LEU A 45 2.23 11.89 3.38
N MET A 46 1.99 12.35 2.16
CA MET A 46 0.66 12.53 1.58
C MET A 46 0.36 11.52 0.47
N TRP A 47 1.39 11.06 -0.22
CA TRP A 47 1.28 10.17 -1.37
C TRP A 47 2.34 9.11 -1.28
N TRP A 48 1.93 7.85 -1.31
CA TRP A 48 2.83 6.73 -1.26
C TRP A 48 2.44 5.63 -2.24
N SER A 49 3.41 5.14 -3.01
CA SER A 49 3.20 4.00 -3.88
C SER A 49 4.29 2.96 -3.67
N LEU A 50 3.85 1.78 -3.23
CA LEU A 50 4.61 0.55 -3.08
C LEU A 50 4.20 -0.52 -4.09
N LYS A 51 3.20 -0.25 -4.93
CA LYS A 51 2.68 -1.23 -5.87
C LYS A 51 3.76 -1.86 -6.76
N ILE A 52 3.52 -3.09 -7.20
CA ILE A 52 4.46 -3.86 -8.04
C ILE A 52 5.80 -4.02 -7.30
N ASN A 53 5.73 -4.51 -6.06
CA ASN A 53 6.89 -4.99 -5.31
C ASN A 53 6.51 -6.37 -4.78
N PHE A 54 6.62 -7.37 -5.65
CA PHE A 54 6.09 -8.73 -5.43
C PHE A 54 6.74 -9.51 -4.29
N GLN A 55 7.75 -8.97 -3.60
CA GLN A 55 8.40 -9.60 -2.44
C GLN A 55 8.19 -8.81 -1.14
N LEU A 56 7.52 -7.67 -1.20
CA LEU A 56 7.18 -6.87 -0.03
C LEU A 56 5.98 -7.50 0.67
N SER A 57 6.14 -7.92 1.91
CA SER A 57 5.22 -8.78 2.64
C SER A 57 4.98 -8.36 4.09
N GLY A 58 4.16 -9.13 4.81
CA GLY A 58 3.80 -8.86 6.19
C GLY A 58 2.71 -7.79 6.32
N SER A 59 2.46 -7.33 7.55
CA SER A 59 1.34 -6.44 7.80
C SER A 59 1.67 -4.97 7.57
N ILE A 60 0.63 -4.21 7.25
CA ILE A 60 0.65 -2.75 7.24
C ILE A 60 0.76 -2.27 8.70
N PRO A 61 1.80 -1.50 9.07
CA PRO A 61 1.95 -0.99 10.43
C PRO A 61 0.75 -0.14 10.87
N THR A 62 0.28 -0.32 12.09
CA THR A 62 -0.83 0.49 12.63
C THR A 62 -0.45 1.96 12.77
N GLU A 63 0.84 2.28 12.85
CA GLU A 63 1.36 3.64 12.82
C GLU A 63 1.01 4.39 11.52
N LEU A 64 0.74 3.68 10.41
CA LEU A 64 0.19 4.30 9.20
C LEU A 64 -1.15 4.97 9.47
N ALA A 65 -1.94 4.50 10.43
CA ALA A 65 -3.18 5.16 10.84
C ALA A 65 -2.93 6.52 11.50
N ALA A 66 -1.77 6.71 12.16
CA ALA A 66 -1.43 7.97 12.83
C ALA A 66 -0.99 9.07 11.86
N VAL A 67 -0.68 8.73 10.61
CA VAL A 67 -0.30 9.70 9.58
C VAL A 67 -1.56 10.30 8.95
N SER A 68 -2.00 11.39 9.55
CA SER A 68 -3.25 12.11 9.21
C SER A 68 -3.25 12.76 7.83
N ASN A 69 -2.08 13.01 7.24
CA ASN A 69 -1.95 13.75 5.99
C ASN A 69 -1.94 12.88 4.72
N MET A 70 -1.87 11.55 4.88
CA MET A 70 -1.84 10.64 3.73
C MET A 70 -3.16 10.70 3.00
N THR A 71 -3.12 10.96 1.70
CA THR A 71 -4.29 11.12 0.83
C THR A 71 -4.40 10.02 -0.21
N VAL A 72 -3.25 9.49 -0.63
CA VAL A 72 -3.16 8.48 -1.68
C VAL A 72 -2.18 7.39 -1.29
N MET A 73 -2.63 6.14 -1.37
CA MET A 73 -1.80 4.97 -1.15
C MET A 73 -2.07 3.91 -2.22
N TYR A 74 -1.00 3.35 -2.79
CA TYR A 74 -1.04 2.26 -3.78
C TYR A 74 -0.22 1.08 -3.26
N LEU A 75 -0.88 -0.01 -2.90
CA LEU A 75 -0.29 -1.24 -2.34
C LEU A 75 -0.54 -2.49 -3.19
N GLU A 76 -1.17 -2.34 -4.34
CA GLU A 76 -1.57 -3.45 -5.22
C GLU A 76 -0.34 -4.25 -5.69
N GLN A 77 -0.49 -5.56 -5.91
CA GLN A 77 0.59 -6.40 -6.43
C GLN A 77 1.83 -6.38 -5.49
N THR A 78 1.55 -6.57 -4.21
CA THR A 78 2.52 -6.88 -3.14
C THR A 78 2.07 -8.16 -2.44
N GLN A 79 2.82 -8.63 -1.45
CA GLN A 79 2.41 -9.75 -0.57
C GLN A 79 2.07 -9.24 0.84
N LEU A 80 1.64 -7.98 0.94
CA LEU A 80 1.23 -7.37 2.21
C LEU A 80 -0.10 -7.99 2.65
N THR A 81 -0.21 -8.36 3.92
CA THR A 81 -1.39 -9.06 4.45
C THR A 81 -2.01 -8.37 5.66
N GLY A 82 -3.24 -8.76 6.00
CA GLY A 82 -3.95 -8.30 7.19
C GLY A 82 -4.92 -7.16 6.91
N THR A 83 -5.25 -6.37 7.93
CA THR A 83 -6.33 -5.37 7.85
C THR A 83 -5.79 -3.95 7.80
N ILE A 84 -6.32 -3.13 6.89
CA ILE A 84 -6.12 -1.68 6.90
C ILE A 84 -7.08 -1.07 7.93
N PRO A 85 -6.56 -0.41 8.99
CA PRO A 85 -7.42 0.17 10.02
C PRO A 85 -8.45 1.15 9.43
N SER A 86 -9.72 1.01 9.82
CA SER A 86 -10.84 1.82 9.31
C SER A 86 -10.69 3.33 9.54
N VAL A 87 -9.85 3.76 10.48
CA VAL A 87 -9.46 5.17 10.64
C VAL A 87 -8.78 5.76 9.39
N ILE A 88 -8.26 4.92 8.50
CA ILE A 88 -7.77 5.32 7.18
C ILE A 88 -8.92 5.73 6.24
N CYS A 89 -10.14 5.25 6.49
CA CYS A 89 -11.32 5.55 5.66
C CYS A 89 -11.81 6.99 5.79
N ASP A 90 -11.67 7.60 6.97
CA ASP A 90 -12.28 8.91 7.25
C ASP A 90 -11.51 10.08 6.61
N PHE A 91 -10.25 9.87 6.20
CA PHE A 91 -9.35 10.95 5.80
C PHE A 91 -8.66 10.76 4.43
N ARG A 92 -8.79 9.58 3.80
CA ARG A 92 -8.03 9.25 2.57
C ARG A 92 -8.94 9.09 1.36
N PRO A 93 -9.02 10.09 0.47
CA PRO A 93 -9.92 10.05 -0.68
C PRO A 93 -9.59 8.95 -1.70
N VAL A 94 -8.36 8.41 -1.70
CA VAL A 94 -7.96 7.33 -2.61
C VAL A 94 -7.03 6.33 -1.90
N THR A 95 -7.54 5.14 -1.59
CA THR A 95 -6.72 4.01 -1.14
C THR A 95 -6.91 2.85 -2.12
N GLN A 96 -5.87 2.53 -2.87
CA GLN A 96 -5.84 1.43 -3.84
C GLN A 96 -4.99 0.30 -3.30
N ILE A 97 -5.57 -0.87 -3.15
CA ILE A 97 -4.96 -2.01 -2.47
C ILE A 97 -5.22 -3.30 -3.23
N ASP A 98 -4.49 -4.33 -2.85
CA ASP A 98 -4.78 -5.70 -3.22
C ASP A 98 -5.88 -6.26 -2.31
N CYS A 99 -7.12 -6.36 -2.80
CA CYS A 99 -8.26 -6.80 -1.98
C CYS A 99 -8.23 -8.31 -1.65
N ASP A 100 -7.25 -9.04 -2.18
CA ASP A 100 -7.09 -10.48 -1.99
C ASP A 100 -6.23 -10.77 -0.75
N GLU A 101 -5.23 -9.92 -0.53
CA GLU A 101 -4.28 -10.04 0.59
C GLU A 101 -4.62 -9.09 1.75
N LEU A 102 -5.30 -7.96 1.46
CA LEU A 102 -5.61 -6.91 2.43
C LEU A 102 -7.10 -6.69 2.61
N ASP A 103 -7.53 -6.70 3.87
CA ASP A 103 -8.90 -6.41 4.29
C ASP A 103 -9.10 -4.89 4.55
N CYS A 104 -10.10 -4.28 3.91
CA CYS A 104 -10.40 -2.86 4.03
C CYS A 104 -11.78 -2.48 3.44
N ASP A 105 -12.74 -2.14 4.31
CA ASP A 105 -14.12 -1.79 3.91
C ASP A 105 -14.24 -0.53 3.02
N CYS A 106 -13.22 0.33 2.99
CA CYS A 106 -13.25 1.60 2.26
C CYS A 106 -12.26 1.68 1.10
N CYS A 107 -11.54 0.61 0.81
CA CYS A 107 -10.52 0.60 -0.22
C CYS A 107 -11.08 0.10 -1.55
N LYS A 108 -10.35 0.40 -2.63
CA LYS A 108 -10.64 -0.08 -3.97
C LYS A 108 -9.55 -1.03 -4.45
N GLY A 109 -9.95 -2.06 -5.18
CA GLY A 109 -9.03 -2.91 -5.93
C GLY A 109 -9.25 -2.74 -7.43
N TYR A 110 -8.36 -3.34 -8.23
CA TYR A 110 -8.39 -3.23 -9.68
C TYR A 110 -9.24 -4.35 -10.30
N ASP A 111 -10.34 -3.97 -10.97
CA ASP A 111 -11.19 -4.89 -11.73
C ASP A 111 -10.61 -5.01 -13.16
N GLN A 112 -10.13 -6.21 -13.51
CA GLN A 112 -9.52 -6.47 -14.82
C GLN A 112 -10.54 -6.39 -15.96
N ASP A 113 -11.80 -6.79 -15.71
CA ASP A 113 -12.86 -6.81 -16.71
C ASP A 113 -13.33 -5.40 -17.04
N LYS A 114 -13.44 -4.56 -16.01
CA LYS A 114 -13.83 -3.14 -16.17
C LYS A 114 -12.65 -2.22 -16.49
N GLN A 115 -11.41 -2.70 -16.32
CA GLN A 115 -10.18 -1.89 -16.38
C GLN A 115 -10.26 -0.65 -15.49
N ASP A 116 -10.86 -0.79 -14.30
CA ASP A 116 -11.10 0.33 -13.40
C ASP A 116 -10.99 -0.11 -11.93
N TYR A 117 -10.81 0.88 -11.05
CA TYR A 117 -10.76 0.65 -9.61
C TYR A 117 -12.16 0.74 -9.00
N VAL A 118 -12.63 -0.38 -8.47
CA VAL A 118 -13.94 -0.53 -7.84
C VAL A 118 -13.80 -0.84 -6.35
N PRO A 119 -14.80 -0.53 -5.51
CA PRO A 119 -14.82 -0.98 -4.11
C PRO A 119 -14.47 -2.46 -3.99
N CYS A 120 -13.67 -2.84 -2.99
CA CYS A 120 -13.27 -4.24 -2.81
C CYS A 120 -14.47 -5.21 -2.75
N ALA A 121 -15.60 -4.78 -2.16
CA ALA A 121 -16.84 -5.56 -2.11
C ALA A 121 -17.50 -5.82 -3.48
N ASP A 122 -17.14 -5.04 -4.51
CA ASP A 122 -17.67 -5.15 -5.87
C ASP A 122 -16.78 -6.04 -6.77
N LEU A 123 -15.65 -6.53 -6.27
CA LEU A 123 -14.79 -7.46 -7.00
C LEU A 123 -15.35 -8.89 -6.92
N PRO A 124 -15.22 -9.68 -8.00
CA PRO A 124 -15.67 -11.07 -7.99
C PRO A 124 -14.97 -11.87 -6.88
N GLU A 125 -15.67 -12.83 -6.25
CA GLU A 125 -15.13 -13.65 -5.13
C GLU A 125 -13.85 -14.44 -5.47
N GLN A 126 -13.60 -14.72 -6.77
CA GLN A 126 -12.35 -15.33 -7.25
C GLN A 126 -11.16 -14.36 -7.25
N SER A 127 -11.46 -13.08 -7.06
CA SER A 127 -10.65 -12.04 -6.42
C SER A 127 -9.90 -12.57 -5.21
N HIS A 128 -10.71 -12.69 -4.17
CA HIS A 128 -10.35 -12.79 -2.77
C HIS A 128 -9.83 -14.16 -2.33
N GLN A 129 -9.53 -15.05 -3.28
CA GLN A 129 -9.02 -16.38 -2.99
C GLN A 129 -7.67 -16.55 -3.65
N ASN A 130 -6.64 -16.56 -2.80
CA ASN A 130 -5.28 -16.92 -3.16
C ASN A 130 -5.28 -18.22 -4.00
N PRO A 131 -4.89 -18.19 -5.29
CA PRO A 131 -4.87 -19.39 -6.13
C PRO A 131 -3.78 -20.40 -5.73
N ASN A 132 -3.02 -20.11 -4.67
CA ASN A 132 -2.01 -20.99 -4.07
C ASN A 132 -2.36 -21.49 -2.65
N SER A 133 -3.63 -21.41 -2.22
CA SER A 133 -4.10 -22.12 -1.01
C SER A 133 -4.44 -23.58 -1.29
#